data_AF-A0A4R3L702-F1
#
_entry.id   AF-A0A4R3L702-F1
#
_cell.length_a   1.000
_cell.length_b   1.000
_cell.length_c   1.000
_cell.angle_alpha   90.00
_cell.angle_beta   90.00
_cell.angle_gamma   90.00
#
_symmetry.space_group_name_H-M   'P 1'
#
loop_
_entity.id
_entity.type
_entity.pdbx_description
1 polymer ?
#
loop_
_entity_poly.entity_id
_entity_poly.type
_entity_poly.pdbx_seq_one_letter_code
_entity_poly.pdbx_strand_id
1 'polypeptide(L)'
;MRIKKALSLVLAPSLFVGVHASTAHATEINYLGREEMVTSQATLPSLSKVNDVLNASDQYIGTPYKWGTGPYSETNRYFDCSSFTQRVFGENGINLKRNSREQSTQGVTIAAVSHPEEFIGAGTVKPKGERLNFDNIKSSLKKGDLIFFDNEVETPNVEKIHHVAIYINEHTLLHATEAYGVNYTYFNDKRKSNIVVVKRMINETLPNVTQKQIISKGDEYRLNKTSFSSAAQFVGKVFGDYGISLPSTANGMSKVGVDTPRDQLKTGDLVFFDHDHDGNITHVAIYINEDKLLHNTVSQGVTYTPFKSSSYWNHAFVKGKRILDLKGSLPLNEEVIKTAISYLNQTEIEDIQRDENGQPRMITPNSAKFVQRVFYDQYVGMSKYMNIQQAQGHPIPLSDAKPGDLLFFDTNQDGDVNFIAFYVDADTMIQATSSGIIYKPLTAELKKKANLQTAYRIGM
;
A
#
# COMPACT_ATOMS: atom_id res chain seq x y z
N MET A 1 -30.49 43.68 45.88
CA MET A 1 -29.74 43.95 47.14
C MET A 1 -28.61 42.93 47.25
N ARG A 2 -27.35 43.38 47.15
CA ARG A 2 -26.13 42.55 47.28
C ARG A 2 -25.95 42.13 48.74
N ILE A 3 -25.55 40.89 49.03
CA ILE A 3 -24.54 40.59 50.09
C ILE A 3 -23.73 39.32 49.69
N LYS A 4 -22.39 39.49 49.64
CA LYS A 4 -21.34 38.45 49.58
C LYS A 4 -20.95 38.04 51.01
N LYS A 5 -20.24 36.89 51.13
CA LYS A 5 -19.21 36.47 52.15
C LYS A 5 -19.59 35.15 52.84
N ALA A 6 -18.69 34.27 53.27
CA ALA A 6 -17.23 34.18 53.19
C ALA A 6 -16.80 32.74 53.56
N LEU A 7 -15.56 32.43 53.17
CA LEU A 7 -14.74 31.27 53.50
C LEU A 7 -14.34 31.26 54.99
N SER A 8 -14.28 30.08 55.62
CA SER A 8 -13.43 29.88 56.81
C SER A 8 -12.98 28.43 56.96
N LEU A 9 -11.66 28.28 56.90
CA LEU A 9 -10.79 27.13 57.10
C LEU A 9 -10.55 26.91 58.60
N VAL A 10 -10.62 25.67 59.11
CA VAL A 10 -9.96 25.28 60.39
C VAL A 10 -9.41 23.85 60.29
N LEU A 11 -8.16 23.73 60.77
CA LEU A 11 -7.26 22.58 60.79
C LEU A 11 -7.69 21.43 61.73
N ALA A 12 -7.19 20.23 61.42
CA ALA A 12 -7.17 19.01 62.23
C ALA A 12 -6.32 19.13 63.53
N PRO A 13 -6.38 18.14 64.45
CA PRO A 13 -5.37 17.08 64.37
C PRO A 13 -5.82 15.64 64.75
N SER A 14 -5.23 14.71 64.00
CA SER A 14 -4.74 13.34 64.24
C SER A 14 -4.76 12.72 65.65
N LEU A 15 -5.05 11.40 65.75
CA LEU A 15 -4.08 10.33 66.11
C LEU A 15 -4.78 8.92 66.11
N PHE A 16 -4.28 7.97 65.28
CA PHE A 16 -3.57 6.70 65.63
C PHE A 16 -4.49 5.54 66.09
N VAL A 17 -4.34 4.23 65.77
CA VAL A 17 -3.39 3.36 65.04
C VAL A 17 -4.11 2.01 64.84
N GLY A 18 -4.04 1.34 63.67
CA GLY A 18 -3.12 0.23 63.36
C GLY A 18 -3.93 -1.05 63.02
N VAL A 19 -3.48 -2.05 62.25
CA VAL A 19 -2.16 -2.49 61.74
C VAL A 19 -2.42 -3.40 60.50
N HIS A 20 -1.89 -3.06 59.31
CA HIS A 20 -0.76 -3.64 58.52
C HIS A 20 -0.86 -5.08 57.96
N ALA A 21 -0.62 -5.19 56.64
CA ALA A 21 0.57 -5.82 56.02
C ALA A 21 0.51 -5.58 54.47
N SER A 22 1.39 -4.77 53.86
CA SER A 22 2.72 -5.11 53.26
C SER A 22 2.58 -5.51 51.78
N THR A 23 3.28 -5.02 50.75
CA THR A 23 4.52 -4.20 50.52
C THR A 23 4.53 -3.82 49.02
N ALA A 24 4.66 -2.54 48.63
CA ALA A 24 5.88 -1.82 48.21
C ALA A 24 6.60 -2.36 46.93
N HIS A 25 6.69 -1.54 45.87
CA HIS A 25 7.96 -0.93 45.38
C HIS A 25 7.74 -0.06 44.13
N ALA A 26 8.02 1.23 44.27
CA ALA A 26 8.34 2.12 43.16
C ALA A 26 9.85 2.05 42.89
N THR A 27 10.23 1.95 41.63
CA THR A 27 11.60 2.24 41.17
C THR A 27 11.51 2.96 39.83
N GLU A 28 11.90 4.23 39.84
CA GLU A 28 12.40 4.91 38.65
C GLU A 28 13.64 4.16 38.15
N ILE A 29 13.68 3.84 36.85
CA ILE A 29 14.92 3.55 36.14
C ILE A 29 14.93 4.39 34.86
N ASN A 30 16.01 5.16 34.74
CA ASN A 30 16.48 5.88 33.56
C ASN A 30 16.18 5.17 32.23
N TYR A 31 15.61 5.90 31.28
CA TYR A 31 15.76 5.62 29.85
C TYR A 31 16.32 6.86 29.14
N LEU A 32 17.60 7.14 29.43
CA LEU A 32 18.46 7.83 28.48
C LEU A 32 18.71 6.87 27.31
N GLY A 33 18.49 7.37 26.09
CA GLY A 33 19.09 6.80 24.88
C GLY A 33 18.55 5.44 24.43
N ARG A 34 17.44 5.47 23.68
CA ARG A 34 17.31 4.52 22.57
C ARG A 34 16.96 5.34 21.35
N GLU A 35 17.97 5.58 20.54
CA GLU A 35 17.81 6.05 19.16
C GLU A 35 16.68 5.26 18.51
N GLU A 36 15.77 5.98 17.86
CA GLU A 36 14.84 5.40 16.91
C GLU A 36 15.65 4.51 15.96
N MET A 37 15.52 3.19 16.09
CA MET A 37 15.93 2.28 15.03
C MET A 37 14.96 2.52 13.86
N VAL A 38 15.33 3.47 13.02
CA VAL A 38 14.88 3.62 11.65
C VAL A 38 15.26 2.32 10.94
N THR A 39 14.37 1.33 10.96
CA THR A 39 14.53 0.12 10.16
C THR A 39 14.12 0.42 8.73
N SER A 40 15.11 0.27 7.86
CA SER A 40 15.11 0.53 6.43
C SER A 40 13.88 -0.04 5.73
N GLN A 41 13.04 0.84 5.19
CA GLN A 41 11.97 0.50 4.25
C GLN A 41 12.59 -0.03 2.95
N ALA A 42 12.44 -1.32 2.69
CA ALA A 42 12.71 -1.90 1.36
C ALA A 42 11.54 -1.58 0.43
N THR A 43 11.85 -0.86 -0.64
CA THR A 43 10.92 -0.25 -1.58
C THR A 43 10.33 -1.24 -2.59
N LEU A 44 9.01 -1.18 -2.81
CA LEU A 44 8.23 -1.95 -3.80
C LEU A 44 8.77 -1.73 -5.23
N PRO A 45 8.62 -2.63 -6.21
CA PRO A 45 9.24 -2.52 -7.54
C PRO A 45 9.03 -1.20 -8.32
N SER A 46 7.93 -0.47 -8.12
CA SER A 46 7.75 0.88 -8.72
C SER A 46 8.52 1.97 -7.96
N LEU A 47 8.53 1.86 -6.63
CA LEU A 47 9.37 2.60 -5.70
C LEU A 47 10.85 2.19 -5.83
N SER A 48 11.15 0.97 -6.28
CA SER A 48 12.48 0.47 -6.64
C SER A 48 12.97 1.28 -7.81
N LYS A 49 12.21 1.39 -8.91
CA LYS A 49 12.71 2.11 -10.08
C LYS A 49 12.91 3.61 -9.85
N VAL A 50 12.04 4.24 -9.06
CA VAL A 50 12.26 5.62 -8.58
C VAL A 50 13.52 5.68 -7.71
N ASN A 51 13.66 4.78 -6.73
CA ASN A 51 14.85 4.74 -5.89
C ASN A 51 16.11 4.34 -6.65
N ASP A 52 16.04 3.54 -7.71
CA ASP A 52 17.17 3.14 -8.54
C ASP A 52 17.65 4.34 -9.35
N VAL A 53 16.73 5.17 -9.85
CA VAL A 53 17.05 6.48 -10.44
C VAL A 53 17.71 7.40 -9.42
N LEU A 54 17.23 7.43 -8.18
CA LEU A 54 17.81 8.29 -7.14
C LEU A 54 19.15 7.77 -6.61
N ASN A 55 19.30 6.47 -6.42
CA ASN A 55 20.55 5.82 -6.03
C ASN A 55 21.61 6.01 -7.11
N ALA A 56 21.22 5.90 -8.39
CA ALA A 56 22.08 6.26 -9.52
C ALA A 56 22.43 7.75 -9.48
N SER A 57 21.46 8.62 -9.20
CA SER A 57 21.69 10.06 -9.06
C SER A 57 22.68 10.41 -7.95
N ASP A 58 22.63 9.71 -6.82
CA ASP A 58 23.52 9.91 -5.68
C ASP A 58 24.98 9.63 -6.02
N GLN A 59 25.26 8.73 -6.96
CA GLN A 59 26.63 8.47 -7.46
C GLN A 59 27.25 9.67 -8.18
N TYR A 60 26.41 10.60 -8.66
CA TYR A 60 26.84 11.75 -9.44
C TYR A 60 26.88 13.05 -8.63
N ILE A 61 26.52 13.03 -7.34
CA ILE A 61 26.56 14.23 -6.48
C ILE A 61 27.94 14.87 -6.51
N GLY A 62 27.97 16.19 -6.70
CA GLY A 62 29.20 16.98 -6.83
C GLY A 62 29.80 17.00 -8.24
N THR A 63 29.23 16.26 -9.21
CA THR A 63 29.71 16.34 -10.60
C THR A 63 29.51 17.76 -11.15
N PRO A 64 30.56 18.42 -11.67
CA PRO A 64 30.48 19.80 -12.13
C PRO A 64 29.49 20.00 -13.29
N TYR A 65 28.85 21.17 -13.31
CA TYR A 65 27.93 21.54 -14.37
C TYR A 65 28.65 22.19 -15.56
N LYS A 66 28.23 21.89 -16.78
CA LYS A 66 28.62 22.60 -18.00
C LYS A 66 27.44 22.66 -18.97
N TRP A 67 26.96 23.87 -19.26
CA TRP A 67 25.85 24.10 -20.18
C TRP A 67 26.09 23.43 -21.54
N GLY A 68 25.10 22.68 -22.03
CA GLY A 68 25.11 22.06 -23.36
C GLY A 68 26.19 20.99 -23.57
N THR A 69 26.77 20.44 -22.51
CA THR A 69 27.81 19.39 -22.62
C THR A 69 27.27 18.11 -23.25
N GLY A 70 28.05 17.37 -24.04
CA GLY A 70 27.64 16.09 -24.62
C GLY A 70 27.21 15.04 -23.55
N PRO A 71 26.73 13.85 -23.98
CA PRO A 71 26.42 12.75 -23.07
C PRO A 71 27.56 12.51 -22.07
N TYR A 72 27.21 12.18 -20.82
CA TYR A 72 28.24 11.99 -19.79
C TYR A 72 29.25 10.90 -20.16
N SER A 73 28.83 9.86 -20.90
CA SER A 73 29.73 8.82 -21.42
C SER A 73 30.86 9.32 -22.32
N GLU A 74 30.72 10.51 -22.91
CA GLU A 74 31.74 11.10 -23.79
C GLU A 74 32.67 12.04 -23.02
N THR A 75 32.17 12.69 -21.96
CA THR A 75 32.93 13.70 -21.22
C THR A 75 33.51 13.20 -19.90
N ASN A 76 32.86 12.21 -19.28
CA ASN A 76 33.13 11.64 -17.96
C ASN A 76 33.45 12.68 -16.87
N ARG A 77 32.94 13.91 -17.02
CA ARG A 77 33.40 15.06 -16.22
C ARG A 77 32.33 16.11 -15.97
N TYR A 78 31.36 16.26 -16.87
CA TYR A 78 30.38 17.34 -16.78
C TYR A 78 28.96 16.87 -17.08
N PHE A 79 28.00 17.47 -16.38
CA PHE A 79 26.58 17.38 -16.71
C PHE A 79 26.00 18.75 -17.10
N ASP A 80 25.03 18.74 -18.01
CA ASP A 80 23.99 19.76 -18.04
C ASP A 80 22.73 19.17 -17.37
N CYS A 81 21.70 19.98 -17.16
CA CYS A 81 20.50 19.54 -16.44
C CYS A 81 19.82 18.34 -17.12
N SER A 82 19.81 18.32 -18.45
CA SER A 82 19.18 17.28 -19.27
C SER A 82 20.05 16.05 -19.50
N SER A 83 21.38 16.20 -19.59
CA SER A 83 22.29 15.05 -19.69
C SER A 83 22.39 14.30 -18.36
N PHE A 84 22.21 14.99 -17.23
CA PHE A 84 22.09 14.37 -15.91
C PHE A 84 20.84 13.49 -15.83
N THR A 85 19.65 14.05 -16.09
CA THR A 85 18.41 13.26 -16.08
C THR A 85 18.47 12.13 -17.11
N GLN A 86 18.98 12.38 -18.32
CA GLN A 86 19.14 11.34 -19.34
C GLN A 86 20.02 10.19 -18.85
N ARG A 87 21.11 10.49 -18.14
CA ARG A 87 22.01 9.46 -17.61
C ARG A 87 21.32 8.58 -16.57
N VAL A 88 20.77 9.20 -15.51
CA VAL A 88 20.25 8.44 -14.35
C VAL A 88 18.95 7.70 -14.68
N PHE A 89 18.12 8.22 -15.57
CA PHE A 89 16.96 7.47 -16.09
C PHE A 89 17.39 6.39 -17.08
N GLY A 90 18.40 6.64 -17.91
CA GLY A 90 18.92 5.69 -18.90
C GLY A 90 19.58 4.45 -18.26
N GLU A 91 20.34 4.64 -17.17
CA GLU A 91 20.89 3.53 -16.36
C GLU A 91 19.80 2.63 -15.78
N ASN A 92 18.58 3.17 -15.66
CA ASN A 92 17.39 2.49 -15.19
C ASN A 92 16.44 2.12 -16.34
N GLY A 93 16.92 2.09 -17.58
CA GLY A 93 16.18 1.64 -18.75
C GLY A 93 15.07 2.59 -19.23
N ILE A 94 15.15 3.88 -18.89
CA ILE A 94 14.23 4.92 -19.34
C ILE A 94 15.01 5.89 -20.24
N ASN A 95 14.80 5.77 -21.54
CA ASN A 95 15.52 6.57 -22.53
C ASN A 95 14.89 7.96 -22.69
N LEU A 96 15.54 8.97 -22.10
CA LEU A 96 15.17 10.37 -22.28
C LEU A 96 15.85 10.96 -23.52
N LYS A 97 15.15 11.87 -24.20
CA LYS A 97 15.68 12.71 -25.27
C LYS A 97 16.76 13.65 -24.73
N ARG A 98 17.54 14.25 -25.63
CA ARG A 98 18.82 14.86 -25.26
C ARG A 98 18.66 16.13 -24.43
N ASN A 99 17.77 17.04 -24.82
CA ASN A 99 17.63 18.33 -24.15
C ASN A 99 16.34 18.42 -23.31
N SER A 100 16.32 19.30 -22.31
CA SER A 100 15.21 19.46 -21.34
C SER A 100 13.87 19.77 -22.02
N ARG A 101 13.90 20.56 -23.09
CA ARG A 101 12.74 20.85 -23.94
C ARG A 101 12.16 19.58 -24.55
N GLU A 102 12.98 18.75 -25.17
CA GLU A 102 12.54 17.49 -25.74
C GLU A 102 12.07 16.49 -24.67
N GLN A 103 12.76 16.43 -23.52
CA GLN A 103 12.36 15.59 -22.40
C GLN A 103 10.97 15.97 -21.87
N SER A 104 10.62 17.25 -21.90
CA SER A 104 9.28 17.73 -21.53
C SER A 104 8.15 17.24 -22.45
N THR A 105 8.48 16.53 -23.53
CA THR A 105 7.49 15.89 -24.42
C THR A 105 7.27 14.42 -24.09
N GLN A 106 8.05 13.86 -23.16
CA GLN A 106 8.01 12.44 -22.80
C GLN A 106 7.30 12.22 -21.48
N GLY A 107 6.86 10.98 -21.26
CA GLY A 107 6.15 10.58 -20.05
C GLY A 107 4.71 11.08 -19.98
N VAL A 108 4.08 10.81 -18.84
CA VAL A 108 2.70 11.24 -18.55
C VAL A 108 2.71 12.66 -18.02
N THR A 109 1.86 13.53 -18.57
CA THR A 109 1.66 14.88 -18.03
C THR A 109 0.92 14.81 -16.69
N ILE A 110 1.53 15.32 -15.62
CA ILE A 110 0.88 15.45 -14.31
C ILE A 110 0.21 16.81 -14.18
N ALA A 111 0.91 17.85 -14.61
CA ALA A 111 0.39 19.19 -14.71
C ALA A 111 1.12 19.92 -15.83
N ALA A 112 0.39 20.78 -16.54
CA ALA A 112 0.95 21.66 -17.55
C ALA A 112 0.13 22.96 -17.56
N VAL A 113 0.78 24.06 -17.92
CA VAL A 113 0.10 25.30 -18.32
C VAL A 113 -0.82 25.03 -19.51
N SER A 114 -1.71 25.96 -19.86
CA SER A 114 -2.72 25.69 -20.89
C SER A 114 -2.15 25.37 -22.28
N HIS A 115 -0.95 25.88 -22.60
CA HIS A 115 -0.29 25.71 -23.91
C HIS A 115 1.21 25.38 -23.76
N PRO A 116 1.56 24.20 -23.20
CA PRO A 116 2.95 23.86 -22.88
C PRO A 116 3.83 23.66 -24.11
N GLU A 117 3.23 23.34 -25.26
CA GLU A 117 3.93 23.20 -26.56
C GLU A 117 4.55 24.50 -27.06
N GLU A 118 4.05 25.65 -26.62
CA GLU A 118 4.60 26.95 -26.99
C GLU A 118 6.03 27.14 -26.46
N PHE A 119 6.38 26.43 -25.39
CA PHE A 119 7.74 26.40 -24.82
C PHE A 119 8.70 25.46 -25.58
N ILE A 120 8.19 24.69 -26.54
CA ILE A 120 8.91 23.70 -27.35
C ILE A 120 9.37 24.31 -28.70
N GLY A 121 8.73 25.36 -29.20
CA GLY A 121 9.08 26.02 -30.47
C GLY A 121 10.33 26.92 -30.41
N ALA A 122 11.06 27.00 -31.51
CA ALA A 122 12.04 28.06 -31.75
C ALA A 122 11.39 29.16 -32.60
N GLY A 123 11.36 30.41 -32.10
CA GLY A 123 11.31 31.57 -33.00
C GLY A 123 10.13 32.55 -32.91
N THR A 124 9.32 32.58 -31.85
CA THR A 124 8.47 33.77 -31.62
C THR A 124 8.57 34.27 -30.19
N VAL A 125 8.79 35.57 -30.08
CA VAL A 125 8.72 36.34 -28.85
C VAL A 125 7.29 36.29 -28.33
N LYS A 126 7.08 35.68 -27.16
CA LYS A 126 5.79 35.67 -26.47
C LYS A 126 5.92 36.36 -25.09
N PRO A 127 4.91 37.12 -24.64
CA PRO A 127 4.90 37.75 -23.33
C PRO A 127 4.73 36.70 -22.22
N LYS A 128 5.42 36.91 -21.08
CA LYS A 128 5.49 36.06 -19.88
C LYS A 128 4.24 35.17 -19.69
N GLY A 129 4.38 33.90 -20.05
CA GLY A 129 3.33 32.90 -20.10
C GLY A 129 2.80 32.52 -18.72
N GLU A 130 1.67 31.82 -18.77
CA GLU A 130 1.06 31.15 -17.62
C GLU A 130 2.10 30.27 -16.90
N ARG A 131 2.05 30.22 -15.58
CA ARG A 131 2.86 29.31 -14.75
C ARG A 131 1.95 28.46 -13.89
N LEU A 132 2.40 27.25 -13.59
CA LEU A 132 1.70 26.41 -12.65
C LEU A 132 1.82 26.98 -11.24
N ASN A 133 0.68 27.07 -10.54
CA ASN A 133 0.69 27.30 -9.10
C ASN A 133 1.05 25.98 -8.40
N PHE A 134 2.18 25.98 -7.70
CA PHE A 134 2.67 24.80 -6.98
C PHE A 134 1.65 24.24 -5.98
N ASP A 135 0.92 25.09 -5.26
CA ASP A 135 -0.05 24.64 -4.26
C ASP A 135 -1.22 23.88 -4.88
N ASN A 136 -1.57 24.17 -6.14
CA ASN A 136 -2.63 23.47 -6.86
C ASN A 136 -2.19 22.10 -7.37
N ILE A 137 -0.88 21.87 -7.53
CA ILE A 137 -0.35 20.64 -8.15
C ILE A 137 0.38 19.74 -7.15
N LYS A 138 0.81 20.24 -5.99
CA LYS A 138 1.68 19.53 -5.04
C LYS A 138 1.13 18.17 -4.59
N SER A 139 -0.18 18.04 -4.42
CA SER A 139 -0.83 16.78 -4.04
C SER A 139 -0.76 15.70 -5.13
N SER A 140 -0.50 16.09 -6.38
CA SER A 140 -0.41 15.19 -7.54
C SER A 140 1.04 14.77 -7.85
N LEU A 141 2.02 15.46 -7.26
CA LEU A 141 3.44 15.20 -7.46
C LEU A 141 3.90 13.96 -6.70
N LYS A 142 4.75 13.16 -7.32
CA LYS A 142 5.41 12.01 -6.72
C LYS A 142 6.92 12.16 -6.85
N LYS A 143 7.65 11.66 -5.85
CA LYS A 143 9.11 11.55 -5.87
C LYS A 143 9.55 10.90 -7.18
N GLY A 144 10.51 11.50 -7.89
CA GLY A 144 10.97 11.03 -9.21
C GLY A 144 10.27 11.68 -10.41
N ASP A 145 9.20 12.46 -10.21
CA ASP A 145 8.62 13.28 -11.30
C ASP A 145 9.65 14.30 -11.79
N LEU A 146 9.69 14.53 -13.11
CA LEU A 146 10.50 15.58 -13.72
C LEU A 146 9.71 16.88 -13.77
N ILE A 147 10.27 17.93 -13.15
CA ILE A 147 9.74 19.29 -13.18
C ILE A 147 10.57 20.12 -14.15
N PHE A 148 9.89 20.76 -15.09
CA PHE A 148 10.50 21.60 -16.12
C PHE A 148 10.20 23.07 -15.85
N PHE A 149 11.24 23.90 -15.96
CA PHE A 149 11.19 25.31 -15.63
C PHE A 149 11.50 26.19 -16.84
N ASP A 150 10.87 27.37 -16.89
CA ASP A 150 11.28 28.47 -17.75
C ASP A 150 12.51 29.21 -17.17
N ASN A 151 12.99 30.23 -17.89
CA ASN A 151 14.22 30.94 -17.54
C ASN A 151 14.08 31.78 -16.27
N GLU A 152 15.09 31.73 -15.39
CA GLU A 152 15.24 32.66 -14.25
C GLU A 152 15.85 34.01 -14.64
N VAL A 153 16.45 34.12 -15.82
CA VAL A 153 17.17 35.32 -16.28
C VAL A 153 16.33 36.07 -17.30
N GLU A 154 16.17 37.38 -17.08
CA GLU A 154 15.55 38.38 -17.94
C GLU A 154 16.30 38.53 -19.28
N THR A 155 16.44 37.48 -20.06
CA THR A 155 16.62 37.66 -21.50
C THR A 155 15.26 38.12 -22.02
N PRO A 156 15.12 39.35 -22.55
CA PRO A 156 13.87 39.76 -23.14
C PRO A 156 13.55 38.75 -24.23
N ASN A 157 12.33 38.23 -24.21
CA ASN A 157 11.63 37.75 -25.40
C ASN A 157 11.84 36.30 -25.86
N VAL A 158 12.24 35.35 -25.00
CA VAL A 158 12.29 33.94 -25.42
C VAL A 158 11.82 32.98 -24.30
N GLU A 159 10.58 32.52 -24.38
CA GLU A 159 10.01 31.49 -23.50
C GLU A 159 10.44 30.10 -23.93
N LYS A 160 11.26 29.46 -23.10
CA LYS A 160 11.85 28.18 -23.41
C LYS A 160 11.97 27.39 -22.13
N ILE A 161 11.66 26.09 -22.18
CA ILE A 161 12.11 25.19 -21.12
C ILE A 161 13.63 25.23 -21.12
N HIS A 162 14.19 25.69 -20.02
CA HIS A 162 15.63 25.91 -19.84
C HIS A 162 16.21 24.92 -18.84
N HIS A 163 15.41 24.49 -17.87
CA HIS A 163 15.88 23.63 -16.79
C HIS A 163 14.94 22.46 -16.53
N VAL A 164 15.52 21.36 -16.07
CA VAL A 164 14.79 20.17 -15.59
C VAL A 164 15.36 19.75 -14.25
N ALA A 165 14.49 19.30 -13.34
CA ALA A 165 14.87 18.74 -12.06
C ALA A 165 14.03 17.52 -11.69
N ILE A 166 14.59 16.64 -10.88
CA ILE A 166 13.88 15.51 -10.28
C ILE A 166 13.25 16.01 -8.98
N TYR A 167 11.93 15.83 -8.84
CA TYR A 167 11.19 16.16 -7.63
C TYR A 167 11.50 15.15 -6.52
N ILE A 168 11.86 15.63 -5.33
CA ILE A 168 12.11 14.78 -4.16
C ILE A 168 10.95 14.89 -3.16
N ASN A 169 10.57 16.12 -2.81
CA ASN A 169 9.44 16.46 -1.95
C ASN A 169 9.15 17.98 -2.08
N GLU A 170 8.20 18.52 -1.31
CA GLU A 170 7.76 19.92 -1.38
C GLU A 170 8.85 20.97 -1.09
N HIS A 171 10.00 20.54 -0.54
CA HIS A 171 11.12 21.36 -0.14
C HIS A 171 12.40 21.05 -0.91
N THR A 172 12.45 20.00 -1.73
CA THR A 172 13.73 19.51 -2.26
C THR A 172 13.62 19.09 -3.74
N LEU A 173 14.60 19.53 -4.51
CA LEU A 173 14.86 19.11 -5.89
C LEU A 173 16.24 18.45 -5.98
N LEU A 174 16.38 17.49 -6.89
CA LEU A 174 17.66 16.91 -7.29
C LEU A 174 17.94 17.25 -8.75
N HIS A 175 19.05 17.94 -9.03
CA HIS A 175 19.41 18.36 -10.38
C HIS A 175 20.87 18.78 -10.52
N ALA A 176 21.32 18.96 -11.77
CA ALA A 176 22.60 19.58 -12.09
C ALA A 176 22.43 21.08 -12.36
N THR A 177 23.14 21.95 -11.63
CA THR A 177 23.07 23.42 -11.78
C THR A 177 24.46 24.06 -11.86
N GLU A 178 24.57 25.23 -12.48
CA GLU A 178 25.83 25.98 -12.59
C GLU A 178 26.50 26.24 -11.24
N ALA A 179 25.71 26.58 -10.21
CA ALA A 179 26.22 26.97 -8.91
C ALA A 179 26.77 25.79 -8.09
N TYR A 180 26.18 24.60 -8.22
CA TYR A 180 26.42 23.49 -7.29
C TYR A 180 26.76 22.15 -7.95
N GLY A 181 26.84 22.09 -9.28
CA GLY A 181 26.89 20.81 -9.98
C GLY A 181 25.62 19.99 -9.73
N VAL A 182 25.73 18.66 -9.75
CA VAL A 182 24.67 17.75 -9.33
C VAL A 182 24.51 17.81 -7.81
N ASN A 183 23.35 18.26 -7.32
CA ASN A 183 23.09 18.37 -5.89
C ASN A 183 21.59 18.36 -5.55
N TYR A 184 21.29 18.07 -4.29
CA TYR A 184 20.00 18.34 -3.66
C TYR A 184 19.92 19.83 -3.29
N THR A 185 18.89 20.54 -3.76
CA THR A 185 18.71 21.96 -3.46
C THR A 185 17.31 22.24 -2.93
N TYR A 186 17.19 23.34 -2.17
CA TYR A 186 15.90 23.76 -1.64
C TYR A 186 14.95 24.22 -2.76
N PHE A 187 13.73 23.70 -2.75
CA PHE A 187 12.67 24.07 -3.68
C PHE A 187 12.00 25.38 -3.24
N ASN A 188 12.72 26.49 -3.44
CA ASN A 188 12.28 27.83 -3.04
C ASN A 188 11.12 28.37 -3.90
N ASP A 189 10.48 29.43 -3.41
CA ASP A 189 9.32 30.06 -4.04
C ASP A 189 9.63 30.62 -5.43
N LYS A 190 10.84 31.15 -5.64
CA LYS A 190 11.29 31.62 -6.96
C LYS A 190 11.23 30.48 -7.98
N ARG A 191 11.78 29.32 -7.64
CA ARG A 191 11.78 28.13 -8.49
C ARG A 191 10.36 27.59 -8.69
N LYS A 192 9.54 27.57 -7.64
CA LYS A 192 8.11 27.17 -7.71
C LYS A 192 7.30 28.06 -8.66
N SER A 193 7.62 29.35 -8.72
CA SER A 193 6.95 30.33 -9.59
C SER A 193 7.28 30.22 -11.09
N ASN A 194 8.24 29.36 -11.44
CA ASN A 194 8.76 29.17 -12.79
C ASN A 194 8.45 27.77 -13.35
N ILE A 195 7.55 27.01 -12.72
CA ILE A 195 7.14 25.69 -13.20
C ILE A 195 6.24 25.84 -14.43
N VAL A 196 6.60 25.13 -15.51
CA VAL A 196 5.84 25.12 -16.77
C VAL A 196 5.10 23.79 -16.97
N VAL A 197 5.79 22.68 -16.77
CA VAL A 197 5.24 21.35 -16.98
C VAL A 197 5.89 20.34 -16.04
N VAL A 198 5.09 19.38 -15.59
CA VAL A 198 5.52 18.24 -14.79
C VAL A 198 5.23 16.97 -15.56
N LYS A 199 6.27 16.14 -15.73
CA LYS A 199 6.16 14.83 -16.37
C LYS A 199 6.53 13.71 -15.43
N ARG A 200 5.72 12.67 -15.44
CA ARG A 200 6.02 11.39 -14.80
C ARG A 200 6.62 10.46 -15.83
N MET A 201 7.92 10.19 -15.67
CA MET A 201 8.67 9.29 -16.55
C MET A 201 8.54 7.82 -16.14
N ILE A 202 8.34 7.58 -14.85
CA ILE A 202 8.05 6.28 -14.28
C ILE A 202 6.54 6.22 -14.08
N ASN A 203 5.82 5.75 -15.10
CA ASN A 203 4.38 5.64 -15.01
C ASN A 203 4.00 4.47 -14.08
N GLU A 204 3.79 4.79 -12.81
CA GLU A 204 3.17 3.90 -11.84
C GLU A 204 1.70 3.68 -12.21
N THR A 205 1.44 2.69 -13.05
CA THR A 205 0.44 1.72 -12.63
C THR A 205 1.24 0.61 -12.00
N LEU A 206 1.36 0.60 -10.67
CA LEU A 206 1.36 -0.71 -10.03
C LEU A 206 0.10 -1.36 -10.62
N PRO A 207 0.23 -2.48 -11.34
CA PRO A 207 -0.94 -3.13 -11.87
C PRO A 207 -1.89 -3.30 -10.68
N ASN A 208 -3.17 -2.97 -10.86
CA ASN A 208 -4.19 -3.14 -9.82
C ASN A 208 -4.39 -4.66 -9.65
N VAL A 209 -3.36 -5.35 -9.16
CA VAL A 209 -3.33 -6.78 -8.93
C VAL A 209 -3.87 -7.00 -7.55
N THR A 210 -5.09 -7.48 -7.52
CA THR A 210 -5.75 -7.93 -6.31
C THR A 210 -5.09 -9.22 -5.81
N GLN A 211 -5.19 -9.49 -4.50
CA GLN A 211 -4.83 -10.79 -3.93
C GLN A 211 -5.53 -11.93 -4.70
N LYS A 212 -6.80 -11.70 -5.07
CA LYS A 212 -7.60 -12.59 -5.91
C LYS A 212 -6.93 -12.94 -7.23
N GLN A 213 -6.37 -11.97 -7.95
CA GLN A 213 -5.68 -12.23 -9.22
C GLN A 213 -4.43 -13.09 -9.02
N ILE A 214 -3.58 -12.76 -8.04
CA ILE A 214 -2.37 -13.56 -7.72
C ILE A 214 -2.75 -15.01 -7.44
N ILE A 215 -3.78 -15.23 -6.62
CA ILE A 215 -4.15 -16.58 -6.18
C ILE A 215 -4.86 -17.33 -7.31
N SER A 216 -5.76 -16.67 -8.04
CA SER A 216 -6.42 -17.25 -9.21
C SER A 216 -5.39 -17.72 -10.24
N LYS A 217 -4.31 -16.95 -10.45
CA LYS A 217 -3.21 -17.34 -11.33
C LYS A 217 -2.42 -18.53 -10.80
N GLY A 218 -2.13 -18.53 -9.50
CA GLY A 218 -1.49 -19.68 -8.86
C GLY A 218 -2.35 -20.95 -8.92
N ASP A 219 -3.66 -20.82 -8.76
CA ASP A 219 -4.64 -21.91 -8.92
C ASP A 219 -4.74 -22.38 -10.36
N GLU A 220 -4.74 -21.47 -11.34
CA GLU A 220 -4.65 -21.82 -12.76
C GLU A 220 -3.43 -22.70 -13.02
N TYR A 221 -2.25 -22.30 -12.53
CA TYR A 221 -1.02 -23.08 -12.67
C TYR A 221 -1.09 -24.44 -11.99
N ARG A 222 -1.68 -24.52 -10.80
CA ARG A 222 -1.92 -25.77 -10.07
C ARG A 222 -2.84 -26.71 -10.82
N LEU A 223 -4.01 -26.22 -11.24
CA LEU A 223 -5.03 -27.02 -11.92
C LEU A 223 -4.54 -27.52 -13.28
N ASN A 224 -3.77 -26.69 -13.98
CA ASN A 224 -3.14 -27.06 -15.26
C ASN A 224 -1.90 -27.95 -15.09
N LYS A 225 -1.49 -28.27 -13.85
CA LYS A 225 -0.26 -29.04 -13.55
C LYS A 225 0.97 -28.46 -14.24
N THR A 226 1.08 -27.12 -14.25
CA THR A 226 2.18 -26.43 -14.91
C THR A 226 3.50 -26.73 -14.20
N SER A 227 4.50 -27.19 -14.95
CA SER A 227 5.82 -27.50 -14.40
C SER A 227 6.67 -26.25 -14.22
N PHE A 228 7.23 -26.08 -13.02
CA PHE A 228 8.24 -25.07 -12.72
C PHE A 228 9.48 -25.75 -12.14
N SER A 229 10.66 -25.25 -12.49
CA SER A 229 11.95 -25.77 -12.00
C SER A 229 12.22 -25.40 -10.53
N SER A 230 11.54 -24.38 -10.00
CA SER A 230 11.68 -23.97 -8.60
C SER A 230 10.46 -23.20 -8.09
N ALA A 231 10.35 -23.04 -6.77
CA ALA A 231 9.34 -22.19 -6.15
C ALA A 231 9.50 -20.71 -6.53
N ALA A 232 10.74 -20.22 -6.64
CA ALA A 232 11.02 -18.86 -7.09
C ALA A 232 10.56 -18.64 -8.54
N GLN A 233 10.74 -19.62 -9.43
CA GLN A 233 10.24 -19.50 -10.80
C GLN A 233 8.70 -19.43 -10.83
N PHE A 234 8.02 -20.25 -10.04
CA PHE A 234 6.55 -20.21 -9.91
C PHE A 234 6.06 -18.85 -9.41
N VAL A 235 6.59 -18.38 -8.27
CA VAL A 235 6.21 -17.08 -7.69
C VAL A 235 6.51 -15.95 -8.66
N GLY A 236 7.71 -15.95 -9.26
CA GLY A 236 8.10 -14.94 -10.25
C GLY A 236 7.18 -14.91 -11.45
N LYS A 237 6.68 -16.07 -11.90
CA LYS A 237 5.73 -16.15 -13.01
C LYS A 237 4.34 -15.65 -12.62
N VAL A 238 3.82 -16.04 -11.46
CA VAL A 238 2.51 -15.57 -10.96
C VAL A 238 2.45 -14.05 -10.90
N PHE A 239 3.48 -13.41 -10.33
CA PHE A 239 3.57 -11.95 -10.25
C PHE A 239 3.91 -11.31 -11.61
N GLY A 240 4.75 -11.96 -12.40
CA GLY A 240 5.19 -11.50 -13.72
C GLY A 240 4.07 -11.43 -14.77
N ASP A 241 3.10 -12.34 -14.73
CA ASP A 241 1.92 -12.32 -15.62
C ASP A 241 1.04 -11.08 -15.41
N TYR A 242 1.15 -10.48 -14.23
CA TYR A 242 0.50 -9.21 -13.94
C TYR A 242 1.46 -8.03 -14.02
N GLY A 243 2.67 -8.19 -14.57
CA GLY A 243 3.63 -7.10 -14.76
C GLY A 243 4.47 -6.76 -13.53
N ILE A 244 4.44 -7.57 -12.46
CA ILE A 244 5.29 -7.39 -11.28
C ILE A 244 6.54 -8.25 -11.46
N SER A 245 7.66 -7.60 -11.74
CA SER A 245 8.96 -8.28 -11.85
C SER A 245 9.54 -8.53 -10.46
N LEU A 246 9.86 -9.78 -10.17
CA LEU A 246 10.54 -10.21 -8.96
C LEU A 246 11.92 -10.79 -9.32
N PRO A 247 12.92 -10.70 -8.42
CA PRO A 247 14.18 -11.40 -8.58
C PRO A 247 13.98 -12.90 -8.84
N SER A 248 14.83 -13.52 -9.65
CA SER A 248 14.64 -14.91 -10.12
C SER A 248 14.91 -15.99 -9.06
N THR A 249 15.44 -15.63 -7.89
CA THR A 249 15.79 -16.55 -6.80
C THR A 249 15.03 -16.22 -5.52
N ALA A 250 14.75 -17.23 -4.69
CA ALA A 250 14.05 -17.03 -3.40
C ALA A 250 14.83 -16.06 -2.49
N ASN A 251 16.16 -16.18 -2.46
CA ASN A 251 17.02 -15.24 -1.73
C ASN A 251 17.04 -13.82 -2.33
N GLY A 252 16.85 -13.67 -3.63
CA GLY A 252 16.66 -12.36 -4.24
C GLY A 252 15.31 -11.76 -3.85
N MET A 253 14.25 -12.56 -3.94
CA MET A 253 12.89 -12.15 -3.59
C MET A 253 12.76 -11.77 -2.11
N SER A 254 13.50 -12.42 -1.21
CA SER A 254 13.49 -12.12 0.22
C SER A 254 14.08 -10.76 0.59
N LYS A 255 14.67 -10.05 -0.39
CA LYS A 255 15.27 -8.72 -0.22
C LYS A 255 14.39 -7.59 -0.74
N VAL A 256 13.28 -7.89 -1.41
CA VAL A 256 12.35 -6.90 -1.95
C VAL A 256 11.01 -6.91 -1.20
N GLY A 257 10.31 -5.78 -1.24
CA GLY A 257 9.05 -5.60 -0.50
C GLY A 257 9.24 -5.34 0.99
N VAL A 258 8.10 -5.12 1.67
CA VAL A 258 8.07 -4.67 3.07
C VAL A 258 8.18 -5.85 4.02
N ASP A 259 9.12 -5.79 4.98
CA ASP A 259 9.19 -6.79 6.06
C ASP A 259 7.85 -6.90 6.78
N THR A 260 7.31 -8.11 6.79
CA THR A 260 6.00 -8.39 7.37
C THR A 260 6.17 -9.43 8.47
N PRO A 261 5.98 -9.03 9.74
CA PRO A 261 5.95 -9.96 10.86
C PRO A 261 4.94 -11.07 10.65
N ARG A 262 5.20 -12.24 11.23
CA ARG A 262 4.43 -13.47 10.99
C ARG A 262 2.95 -13.35 11.36
N ASP A 263 2.64 -12.57 12.38
CA ASP A 263 1.30 -12.25 12.87
C ASP A 263 0.58 -11.17 12.04
N GLN A 264 1.31 -10.48 11.16
CA GLN A 264 0.79 -9.47 10.24
C GLN A 264 0.70 -9.94 8.79
N LEU A 265 1.04 -11.22 8.55
CA LEU A 265 0.93 -11.84 7.23
C LEU A 265 -0.52 -11.79 6.75
N LYS A 266 -0.71 -11.25 5.56
CA LYS A 266 -1.95 -11.22 4.81
C LYS A 266 -1.79 -12.07 3.56
N THR A 267 -2.89 -12.59 3.05
CA THR A 267 -2.89 -13.32 1.78
C THR A 267 -2.16 -12.54 0.68
N GLY A 268 -1.31 -13.23 -0.08
CA GLY A 268 -0.50 -12.64 -1.14
C GLY A 268 0.90 -12.19 -0.68
N ASP A 269 1.16 -12.11 0.63
CA ASP A 269 2.51 -11.91 1.14
C ASP A 269 3.40 -13.12 0.77
N LEU A 270 4.68 -12.87 0.53
CA LEU A 270 5.67 -13.92 0.32
C LEU A 270 6.27 -14.34 1.65
N VAL A 271 6.40 -15.63 1.87
CA VAL A 271 7.09 -16.20 3.03
C VAL A 271 8.29 -17.01 2.58
N PHE A 272 9.38 -16.86 3.31
CA PHE A 272 10.71 -17.38 2.94
C PHE A 272 11.20 -18.37 3.96
N PHE A 273 11.85 -19.41 3.46
CA PHE A 273 12.29 -20.54 4.27
C PHE A 273 13.76 -20.88 4.04
N ASP A 274 14.38 -21.38 5.10
CA ASP A 274 15.72 -21.93 5.16
C ASP A 274 15.58 -23.34 5.76
N HIS A 275 15.62 -24.37 4.92
CA HIS A 275 15.40 -25.77 5.34
C HIS A 275 16.66 -26.42 5.92
N ASP A 276 17.83 -25.95 5.51
CA ASP A 276 19.15 -26.41 5.91
C ASP A 276 19.73 -25.64 7.10
N HIS A 277 19.07 -24.55 7.51
CA HIS A 277 19.41 -23.70 8.64
C HIS A 277 20.83 -23.12 8.54
N ASP A 278 21.30 -22.90 7.32
CA ASP A 278 22.64 -22.37 7.03
C ASP A 278 22.66 -20.83 6.90
N GLY A 279 21.50 -20.20 7.07
CA GLY A 279 21.29 -18.76 6.94
C GLY A 279 20.89 -18.31 5.54
N ASN A 280 20.81 -19.23 4.56
CA ASN A 280 20.42 -18.92 3.19
C ASN A 280 18.96 -19.27 2.93
N ILE A 281 18.25 -18.35 2.26
CA ILE A 281 16.87 -18.62 1.84
C ILE A 281 16.88 -19.62 0.68
N THR A 282 16.32 -20.82 0.95
CA THR A 282 16.23 -21.92 -0.01
C THR A 282 14.86 -22.06 -0.66
N HIS A 283 13.79 -21.52 -0.06
CA HIS A 283 12.42 -21.63 -0.60
C HIS A 283 11.60 -20.36 -0.42
N VAL A 284 10.55 -20.22 -1.24
CA VAL A 284 9.56 -19.14 -1.17
C VAL A 284 8.16 -19.70 -1.39
N ALA A 285 7.17 -19.15 -0.70
CA ALA A 285 5.76 -19.44 -0.94
C ALA A 285 4.90 -18.18 -0.86
N ILE A 286 3.73 -18.22 -1.48
CA ILE A 286 2.70 -17.19 -1.31
C ILE A 286 1.86 -17.60 -0.09
N TYR A 287 1.79 -16.75 0.93
CA TYR A 287 0.93 -16.96 2.08
C TYR A 287 -0.54 -16.77 1.70
N ILE A 288 -1.38 -17.66 2.20
CA ILE A 288 -2.82 -17.70 1.96
C ILE A 288 -3.49 -17.88 3.32
N ASN A 289 -4.62 -17.19 3.53
CA ASN A 289 -5.40 -17.28 4.77
C ASN A 289 -5.57 -18.71 5.29
N GLU A 290 -5.87 -18.79 6.59
CA GLU A 290 -6.05 -20.06 7.30
C GLU A 290 -4.78 -20.91 7.30
N ASP A 291 -3.61 -20.25 7.41
CA ASP A 291 -2.36 -20.95 7.65
C ASP A 291 -1.94 -21.86 6.48
N LYS A 292 -2.11 -21.38 5.24
CA LYS A 292 -1.79 -22.13 4.02
C LYS A 292 -0.69 -21.44 3.23
N LEU A 293 0.06 -22.25 2.50
CA LEU A 293 1.10 -21.84 1.57
C LEU A 293 0.74 -22.30 0.17
N LEU A 294 0.79 -21.40 -0.81
CA LEU A 294 0.74 -21.74 -2.22
C LEU A 294 2.15 -21.64 -2.82
N HIS A 295 2.67 -22.76 -3.31
CA HIS A 295 4.03 -22.84 -3.84
C HIS A 295 4.24 -24.03 -4.78
N ASN A 296 5.38 -24.04 -5.48
CA ASN A 296 5.85 -25.20 -6.22
C ASN A 296 6.79 -26.04 -5.33
N THR A 297 6.46 -27.30 -5.11
CA THR A 297 7.27 -28.26 -4.35
C THR A 297 7.87 -29.31 -5.28
N VAL A 298 8.99 -29.93 -4.86
CA VAL A 298 9.69 -30.95 -5.66
C VAL A 298 8.81 -32.18 -5.93
N SER A 299 8.00 -32.61 -4.94
CA SER A 299 7.22 -33.84 -5.03
C SER A 299 5.81 -33.67 -5.62
N GLN A 300 5.19 -32.49 -5.45
CA GLN A 300 3.79 -32.28 -5.82
C GLN A 300 3.59 -31.21 -6.91
N GLY A 301 4.65 -30.52 -7.33
CA GLY A 301 4.53 -29.35 -8.20
C GLY A 301 3.82 -28.21 -7.47
N VAL A 302 3.07 -27.38 -8.21
CA VAL A 302 2.28 -26.28 -7.64
C VAL A 302 1.15 -26.86 -6.76
N THR A 303 1.13 -26.53 -5.47
CA THR A 303 0.22 -27.13 -4.49
C THR A 303 -0.05 -26.18 -3.31
N TYR A 304 -1.04 -26.52 -2.50
CA TYR A 304 -1.26 -25.93 -1.18
C TYR A 304 -0.71 -26.83 -0.08
N THR A 305 0.01 -26.26 0.88
CA THR A 305 0.43 -26.96 2.10
C THR A 305 0.08 -26.18 3.37
N PRO A 306 -0.09 -26.84 4.53
CA PRO A 306 -0.24 -26.15 5.80
C PRO A 306 1.04 -25.42 6.20
N PHE A 307 0.92 -24.29 6.90
CA PHE A 307 2.04 -23.45 7.31
C PHE A 307 2.48 -23.72 8.76
N LYS A 308 1.82 -23.12 9.77
CA LYS A 308 2.15 -23.28 11.20
C LYS A 308 1.90 -24.71 11.70
N SER A 309 0.84 -25.36 11.23
CA SER A 309 0.55 -26.75 11.62
C SER A 309 1.49 -27.78 11.00
N SER A 310 2.24 -27.42 9.96
CA SER A 310 3.30 -28.26 9.39
C SER A 310 4.60 -28.05 10.16
N SER A 311 5.09 -29.08 10.85
CA SER A 311 6.40 -28.99 11.51
C SER A 311 7.52 -28.60 10.51
N TYR A 312 7.51 -29.17 9.32
CA TYR A 312 8.52 -28.90 8.29
C TYR A 312 8.56 -27.41 7.88
N TRP A 313 7.42 -26.84 7.48
CA TRP A 313 7.35 -25.44 7.05
C TRP A 313 7.44 -24.46 8.21
N ASN A 314 6.95 -24.84 9.39
CA ASN A 314 6.95 -23.98 10.55
C ASN A 314 8.37 -23.74 11.08
N HIS A 315 9.21 -24.78 11.15
CA HIS A 315 10.59 -24.67 11.64
C HIS A 315 11.52 -23.95 10.66
N ALA A 316 11.33 -24.17 9.35
CA ALA A 316 12.15 -23.55 8.33
C ALA A 316 11.80 -22.06 8.07
N PHE A 317 10.73 -21.51 8.66
CA PHE A 317 10.30 -20.14 8.39
C PHE A 317 11.31 -19.10 8.89
N VAL A 318 11.73 -18.21 7.98
CA VAL A 318 12.67 -17.13 8.30
C VAL A 318 11.98 -15.78 8.39
N LYS A 319 11.22 -15.39 7.35
CA LYS A 319 10.59 -14.06 7.27
C LYS A 319 9.45 -13.98 6.25
N GLY A 320 8.61 -12.95 6.41
CA GLY A 320 7.58 -12.55 5.46
C GLY A 320 7.91 -11.24 4.75
N LYS A 321 7.52 -11.11 3.48
CA LYS A 321 7.58 -9.86 2.72
C LYS A 321 6.24 -9.56 2.04
N ARG A 322 5.76 -8.34 2.18
CA ARG A 322 4.62 -7.83 1.42
C ARG A 322 5.10 -7.18 0.13
N ILE A 323 4.63 -7.71 -1.00
CA ILE A 323 4.96 -7.23 -2.35
C ILE A 323 3.90 -6.27 -2.90
N LEU A 324 2.65 -6.45 -2.49
CA LEU A 324 1.53 -5.61 -2.93
C LEU A 324 1.23 -4.56 -1.85
N ASP A 325 1.41 -3.28 -2.16
CA ASP A 325 0.85 -2.20 -1.36
C ASP A 325 -0.53 -1.86 -1.90
N LEU A 326 -1.55 -1.94 -1.05
CA LEU A 326 -2.98 -1.88 -1.41
C LEU A 326 -3.46 -0.47 -1.75
N LYS A 327 -2.60 0.39 -2.28
CA LYS A 327 -2.97 1.74 -2.73
C LYS A 327 -3.33 1.71 -4.20
N GLY A 328 -4.46 1.08 -4.53
CA GLY A 328 -4.99 1.10 -5.90
C GLY A 328 -6.11 0.11 -6.21
N SER A 329 -6.28 -0.95 -5.40
CA SER A 329 -7.46 -1.82 -5.51
C SER A 329 -8.73 -1.01 -5.20
N LEU A 330 -9.86 -1.35 -5.83
CA LEU A 330 -11.16 -0.92 -5.32
C LEU A 330 -11.17 -1.15 -3.80
N PRO A 331 -11.67 -0.21 -2.99
CA PRO A 331 -11.75 -0.40 -1.55
C PRO A 331 -12.32 -1.79 -1.25
N LEU A 332 -11.70 -2.60 -0.38
CA LEU A 332 -12.10 -4.00 -0.16
C LEU A 332 -13.61 -4.16 0.03
N ASN A 333 -14.25 -3.19 0.69
CA ASN A 333 -15.69 -3.15 0.88
C ASN A 333 -16.50 -3.15 -0.45
N GLU A 334 -15.99 -2.57 -1.53
CA GLU A 334 -16.62 -2.59 -2.85
C GLU A 334 -16.58 -3.97 -3.53
N GLU A 335 -15.46 -4.70 -3.42
CA GLU A 335 -15.36 -6.07 -3.93
C GLU A 335 -16.20 -7.06 -3.09
N VAL A 336 -16.18 -6.86 -1.77
CA VAL A 336 -16.99 -7.61 -0.81
C VAL A 336 -18.47 -7.45 -1.12
N ILE A 337 -18.96 -6.22 -1.36
CA ILE A 337 -20.39 -6.03 -1.63
C ILE A 337 -20.80 -6.61 -2.98
N LYS A 338 -19.98 -6.45 -4.03
CA LYS A 338 -20.24 -7.08 -5.34
C LYS A 338 -20.35 -8.60 -5.21
N THR A 339 -19.49 -9.18 -4.38
CA THR A 339 -19.48 -10.62 -4.11
C THR A 339 -20.72 -11.04 -3.34
N ALA A 340 -21.08 -10.33 -2.26
CA ALA A 340 -22.31 -10.58 -1.53
C ALA A 340 -23.56 -10.51 -2.44
N ILE A 341 -23.59 -9.55 -3.38
CA ILE A 341 -24.64 -9.41 -4.38
C ILE A 341 -24.69 -10.61 -5.33
N SER A 342 -23.55 -11.17 -5.73
CA SER A 342 -23.51 -12.36 -6.62
C SER A 342 -24.14 -13.61 -6.01
N TYR A 343 -24.32 -13.62 -4.68
CA TYR A 343 -24.96 -14.71 -3.95
C TYR A 343 -26.48 -14.54 -3.77
N LEU A 344 -27.08 -13.44 -4.20
CA LEU A 344 -28.52 -13.21 -4.03
C LEU A 344 -29.36 -14.35 -4.63
N ASN A 345 -30.42 -14.71 -3.91
CA ASN A 345 -31.35 -15.81 -4.20
C ASN A 345 -30.75 -17.22 -4.11
N GLN A 346 -29.47 -17.37 -3.80
CA GLN A 346 -28.91 -18.69 -3.53
C GLN A 346 -29.42 -19.19 -2.17
N THR A 347 -29.90 -20.44 -2.14
CA THR A 347 -30.35 -21.14 -0.92
C THR A 347 -29.26 -21.99 -0.29
N GLU A 348 -28.18 -22.25 -1.04
CA GLU A 348 -27.01 -22.99 -0.59
C GLU A 348 -25.75 -22.29 -1.07
N ILE A 349 -24.67 -22.41 -0.29
CA ILE A 349 -23.32 -21.96 -0.64
C ILE A 349 -22.33 -23.11 -0.41
N GLU A 350 -21.20 -23.09 -1.11
CA GLU A 350 -20.11 -24.03 -0.83
C GLU A 350 -19.43 -23.64 0.50
N ASP A 351 -19.33 -24.60 1.42
CA ASP A 351 -18.58 -24.46 2.67
C ASP A 351 -17.08 -24.36 2.38
N ILE A 352 -16.38 -23.60 3.22
CA ILE A 352 -14.93 -23.43 3.12
C ILE A 352 -14.22 -24.74 3.47
N GLN A 353 -14.81 -25.54 4.34
CA GLN A 353 -14.32 -26.88 4.65
C GLN A 353 -14.78 -27.88 3.60
N ARG A 354 -13.80 -28.59 3.03
CA ARG A 354 -14.06 -29.73 2.12
C ARG A 354 -14.46 -30.96 2.93
N ASP A 355 -15.18 -31.86 2.27
CA ASP A 355 -15.46 -33.17 2.87
C ASP A 355 -14.20 -34.05 2.97
N GLU A 356 -14.35 -35.23 3.54
CA GLU A 356 -13.28 -36.22 3.72
C GLU A 356 -12.60 -36.65 2.42
N ASN A 357 -13.28 -36.45 1.28
CA ASN A 357 -12.79 -36.79 -0.06
C ASN A 357 -12.25 -35.56 -0.82
N GLY A 358 -12.20 -34.39 -0.17
CA GLY A 358 -11.74 -33.14 -0.76
C GLY A 358 -12.76 -32.46 -1.68
N GLN A 359 -14.01 -32.91 -1.70
CA GLN A 359 -15.06 -32.30 -2.53
C GLN A 359 -15.70 -31.07 -1.85
N PRO A 360 -16.19 -30.10 -2.64
CA PRO A 360 -17.03 -29.01 -2.16
C PRO A 360 -18.28 -29.53 -1.43
N ARG A 361 -18.52 -29.06 -0.21
CA ARG A 361 -19.76 -29.36 0.53
C ARG A 361 -20.73 -28.18 0.39
N MET A 362 -21.94 -28.41 -0.10
CA MET A 362 -22.99 -27.38 -0.10
C MET A 362 -23.66 -27.32 1.28
N ILE A 363 -23.90 -26.10 1.76
CA ILE A 363 -24.56 -25.83 3.04
C ILE A 363 -25.63 -24.74 2.87
N THR A 364 -26.71 -24.81 3.64
CA THR A 364 -27.59 -23.66 3.84
C THR A 364 -26.85 -22.62 4.69
N PRO A 365 -26.61 -21.40 4.17
CA PRO A 365 -25.84 -20.40 4.90
C PRO A 365 -26.62 -19.84 6.10
N ASN A 366 -25.96 -19.81 7.26
CA ASN A 366 -26.31 -18.81 8.28
C ASN A 366 -25.53 -17.51 8.02
N SER A 367 -25.88 -16.43 8.74
CA SER A 367 -25.24 -15.12 8.58
C SER A 367 -23.71 -15.17 8.74
N ALA A 368 -23.20 -15.90 9.73
CA ALA A 368 -21.76 -16.05 9.97
C ALA A 368 -21.05 -16.76 8.81
N LYS A 369 -21.60 -17.89 8.34
CA LYS A 369 -21.06 -18.68 7.23
C LYS A 369 -21.14 -17.95 5.90
N PHE A 370 -22.19 -17.17 5.68
CA PHE A 370 -22.30 -16.31 4.51
C PHE A 370 -21.23 -15.23 4.49
N VAL A 371 -21.05 -14.50 5.61
CA VAL A 371 -19.93 -13.55 5.75
C VAL A 371 -18.60 -14.24 5.54
N GLN A 372 -18.42 -15.42 6.14
CA GLN A 372 -17.21 -16.22 5.98
C GLN A 372 -16.92 -16.48 4.51
N ARG A 373 -17.93 -16.92 3.75
CA ARG A 373 -17.80 -17.25 2.34
C ARG A 373 -17.53 -16.04 1.46
N VAL A 374 -18.27 -14.95 1.64
CA VAL A 374 -18.08 -13.72 0.84
C VAL A 374 -16.66 -13.18 1.00
N PHE A 375 -16.15 -13.12 2.23
CA PHE A 375 -14.77 -12.69 2.47
C PHE A 375 -13.76 -13.74 2.00
N TYR A 376 -14.06 -15.03 2.13
CA TYR A 376 -13.21 -16.10 1.59
C TYR A 376 -13.02 -16.01 0.07
N ASP A 377 -14.08 -15.67 -0.67
CA ASP A 377 -14.01 -15.44 -2.13
C ASP A 377 -13.22 -14.16 -2.49
N GLN A 378 -13.07 -13.26 -1.53
CA GLN A 378 -12.15 -12.11 -1.60
C GLN A 378 -10.78 -12.41 -0.98
N TYR A 379 -10.54 -13.67 -0.62
CA TYR A 379 -9.32 -14.12 0.02
C TYR A 379 -8.99 -13.32 1.27
N VAL A 380 -10.02 -13.07 2.08
CA VAL A 380 -9.95 -12.51 3.43
C VAL A 380 -10.48 -13.56 4.42
N GLY A 381 -9.64 -13.93 5.38
CA GLY A 381 -9.93 -15.00 6.32
C GLY A 381 -10.86 -14.48 7.41
N MET A 382 -12.06 -15.04 7.46
CA MET A 382 -13.03 -14.73 8.52
C MET A 382 -13.25 -15.96 9.40
N SER A 383 -13.36 -15.73 10.70
CA SER A 383 -13.74 -16.79 11.65
C SER A 383 -15.12 -17.34 11.32
N LYS A 384 -15.41 -18.59 11.67
CA LYS A 384 -16.78 -19.14 11.61
C LYS A 384 -17.67 -18.66 12.76
N TYR A 385 -17.10 -17.97 13.75
CA TYR A 385 -17.79 -17.48 14.94
C TYR A 385 -17.99 -15.96 14.89
N MET A 386 -19.22 -15.51 15.13
CA MET A 386 -19.68 -14.13 14.92
C MET A 386 -18.94 -13.10 15.78
N ASN A 387 -18.75 -13.40 17.06
CA ASN A 387 -18.00 -12.57 18.00
C ASN A 387 -16.55 -12.33 17.54
N ILE A 388 -15.90 -13.35 16.98
CA ILE A 388 -14.54 -13.22 16.44
C ILE A 388 -14.58 -12.43 15.14
N GLN A 389 -15.57 -12.65 14.26
CA GLN A 389 -15.72 -11.85 13.04
C GLN A 389 -15.84 -10.35 13.33
N GLN A 390 -16.53 -9.97 14.41
CA GLN A 390 -16.64 -8.58 14.85
C GLN A 390 -15.29 -8.01 15.29
N ALA A 391 -14.54 -8.77 16.09
CA ALA A 391 -13.20 -8.39 16.56
C ALA A 391 -12.18 -8.28 15.42
N GLN A 392 -12.41 -8.94 14.28
CA GLN A 392 -11.58 -8.82 13.08
C GLN A 392 -11.80 -7.50 12.32
N GLY A 393 -12.84 -6.71 12.65
CA GLY A 393 -13.15 -5.45 12.00
C GLY A 393 -12.80 -4.21 12.81
N HIS A 394 -12.47 -3.13 12.11
CA HIS A 394 -12.31 -1.81 12.69
C HIS A 394 -13.70 -1.18 12.90
N PRO A 395 -14.08 -0.81 14.14
CA PRO A 395 -15.36 -0.17 14.40
C PRO A 395 -15.37 1.24 13.81
N ILE A 396 -16.44 1.57 13.10
CA ILE A 396 -16.69 2.89 12.51
C ILE A 396 -18.12 3.34 12.86
N PRO A 397 -18.37 4.66 12.95
CA PRO A 397 -19.74 5.17 13.08
C PRO A 397 -20.61 4.65 11.93
N LEU A 398 -21.86 4.27 12.21
CA LEU A 398 -22.79 3.81 11.18
C LEU A 398 -23.02 4.87 10.08
N SER A 399 -22.89 6.16 10.42
CA SER A 399 -22.93 7.26 9.45
C SER A 399 -21.83 7.21 8.40
N ASP A 400 -20.72 6.55 8.72
CA ASP A 400 -19.51 6.47 7.88
C ASP A 400 -19.40 5.10 7.18
N ALA A 401 -20.43 4.26 7.36
CA ALA A 401 -20.53 2.96 6.75
C ALA A 401 -20.60 3.09 5.23
N LYS A 402 -19.87 2.20 4.56
CA LYS A 402 -19.81 2.06 3.11
C LYS A 402 -20.31 0.69 2.70
N PRO A 403 -20.85 0.53 1.48
CA PRO A 403 -21.25 -0.76 0.96
C PRO A 403 -20.15 -1.81 1.19
N GLY A 404 -20.51 -2.93 1.81
CA GLY A 404 -19.60 -4.04 2.15
C GLY A 404 -19.06 -4.02 3.58
N ASP A 405 -19.25 -2.94 4.34
CA ASP A 405 -19.01 -2.96 5.78
C ASP A 405 -20.00 -3.90 6.49
N LEU A 406 -19.59 -4.46 7.63
CA LEU A 406 -20.39 -5.42 8.38
C LEU A 406 -21.24 -4.74 9.45
N LEU A 407 -22.48 -5.20 9.56
CA LEU A 407 -23.42 -4.82 10.62
C LEU A 407 -23.62 -6.02 11.54
N PHE A 408 -23.35 -5.83 12.82
CA PHE A 408 -23.53 -6.85 13.86
C PHE A 408 -24.75 -6.48 14.70
N PHE A 409 -25.69 -7.41 14.83
CA PHE A 409 -26.95 -7.18 15.53
C PHE A 409 -27.03 -8.09 16.75
N ASP A 410 -27.26 -7.48 17.90
CA ASP A 410 -27.79 -8.11 19.10
C ASP A 410 -29.27 -7.76 19.19
N THR A 411 -30.12 -8.63 18.65
CA THR A 411 -31.57 -8.40 18.66
C THR A 411 -32.26 -8.82 19.97
N ASN A 412 -31.53 -9.48 20.88
CA ASN A 412 -32.03 -9.95 22.17
C ASN A 412 -31.69 -9.00 23.31
N GLN A 413 -30.75 -8.08 23.09
CA GLN A 413 -30.21 -7.12 24.07
C GLN A 413 -29.54 -7.82 25.27
N ASP A 414 -28.96 -8.99 25.04
CA ASP A 414 -28.21 -9.78 26.03
C ASP A 414 -26.69 -9.54 25.96
N GLY A 415 -26.23 -8.73 25.00
CA GLY A 415 -24.82 -8.45 24.73
C GLY A 415 -24.19 -9.39 23.70
N ASP A 416 -24.92 -10.42 23.23
CA ASP A 416 -24.42 -11.39 22.28
C ASP A 416 -24.93 -11.11 20.87
N VAL A 417 -24.00 -10.96 19.92
CA VAL A 417 -24.35 -10.84 18.50
C VAL A 417 -25.01 -12.14 18.05
N ASN A 418 -26.26 -12.02 17.59
CA ASN A 418 -27.03 -13.15 17.07
C ASN A 418 -27.22 -13.09 15.55
N PHE A 419 -26.87 -11.97 14.90
CA PHE A 419 -27.07 -11.78 13.47
C PHE A 419 -26.03 -10.84 12.83
N ILE A 420 -25.61 -11.12 11.59
CA ILE A 420 -24.67 -10.28 10.81
C ILE A 420 -25.24 -10.04 9.41
N ALA A 421 -25.08 -8.82 8.90
CA ALA A 421 -25.42 -8.45 7.54
C ALA A 421 -24.31 -7.60 6.90
N PHE A 422 -24.30 -7.57 5.56
CA PHE A 422 -23.54 -6.58 4.80
C PHE A 422 -24.35 -5.31 4.66
N TYR A 423 -23.76 -4.18 5.04
CA TYR A 423 -24.30 -2.86 4.74
C TYR A 423 -24.28 -2.63 3.21
N VAL A 424 -25.40 -2.16 2.65
CA VAL A 424 -25.47 -1.72 1.25
C VAL A 424 -25.55 -0.20 1.23
N ASP A 425 -26.53 0.36 1.91
CA ASP A 425 -26.78 1.79 2.04
C ASP A 425 -27.60 2.07 3.32
N ALA A 426 -28.06 3.32 3.48
CA ALA A 426 -28.75 3.77 4.68
C ALA A 426 -30.02 2.96 4.99
N ASP A 427 -30.66 2.38 3.99
CA ASP A 427 -31.97 1.73 4.08
C ASP A 427 -31.91 0.23 3.73
N THR A 428 -30.76 -0.28 3.29
CA THR A 428 -30.64 -1.62 2.73
C THR A 428 -29.43 -2.38 3.28
N MET A 429 -29.63 -3.67 3.51
CA MET A 429 -28.57 -4.62 3.85
C MET A 429 -28.75 -5.95 3.09
N ILE A 430 -27.68 -6.74 2.97
CA ILE A 430 -27.73 -8.11 2.45
C ILE A 430 -27.50 -9.09 3.60
N GLN A 431 -28.33 -10.12 3.67
CA GLN A 431 -28.25 -11.13 4.71
C GLN A 431 -28.57 -12.53 4.18
N ALA A 432 -28.03 -13.54 4.85
CA ALA A 432 -28.48 -14.92 4.70
C ALA A 432 -29.67 -15.20 5.63
N THR A 433 -30.66 -15.92 5.12
CA THR A 433 -31.83 -16.41 5.86
C THR A 433 -32.01 -17.91 5.60
N SER A 434 -32.92 -18.54 6.33
CA SER A 434 -33.34 -19.93 6.05
C SER A 434 -33.90 -20.13 4.63
N SER A 435 -34.34 -19.07 3.97
CA SER A 435 -34.93 -19.10 2.62
C SER A 435 -33.98 -18.59 1.55
N GLY A 436 -32.73 -18.32 1.91
CA GLY A 436 -31.69 -17.84 0.99
C GLY A 436 -31.17 -16.45 1.32
N ILE A 437 -30.30 -15.96 0.43
CA ILE A 437 -29.59 -14.69 0.58
C ILE A 437 -30.37 -13.58 -0.11
N ILE A 438 -30.74 -12.54 0.64
CA ILE A 438 -31.69 -11.51 0.18
C ILE A 438 -31.22 -10.12 0.56
N TYR A 439 -31.73 -9.13 -0.19
CA TYR A 439 -31.83 -7.78 0.33
C TYR A 439 -32.88 -7.70 1.43
N LYS A 440 -32.59 -6.93 2.48
CA LYS A 440 -33.53 -6.64 3.56
C LYS A 440 -33.47 -5.16 3.92
N PRO A 441 -34.62 -4.52 4.19
CA PRO A 441 -34.65 -3.16 4.70
C PRO A 441 -33.93 -3.02 6.04
N LEU A 442 -33.06 -2.03 6.15
CA LEU A 442 -32.40 -1.60 7.39
C LEU A 442 -33.25 -0.52 8.08
N THR A 443 -34.40 -0.94 8.60
CA THR A 443 -35.40 -0.01 9.17
C THR A 443 -34.91 0.67 10.45
N ALA A 444 -35.48 1.85 10.75
CA ALA A 444 -35.20 2.56 12.01
C ALA A 444 -35.56 1.72 13.26
N GLU A 445 -36.62 0.91 13.19
CA GLU A 445 -37.00 -0.01 14.25
C GLU A 445 -35.94 -1.08 14.48
N LEU A 446 -35.40 -1.66 13.40
CA LEU A 446 -34.34 -2.66 13.50
C LEU A 446 -33.05 -2.07 14.08
N LYS A 447 -32.65 -0.88 13.60
CA LYS A 447 -31.49 -0.14 14.14
C LYS A 447 -31.65 0.13 15.63
N LYS A 448 -32.84 0.58 16.05
CA LYS A 448 -33.16 0.86 17.46
C LYS A 448 -33.16 -0.42 18.31
N LYS A 449 -33.82 -1.48 17.83
CA LYS A 449 -33.93 -2.75 18.56
C LYS A 449 -32.56 -3.36 18.84
N ALA A 450 -31.64 -3.29 17.88
CA ALA A 450 -30.29 -3.82 18.00
C ALA A 450 -29.27 -2.82 18.56
N ASN A 451 -29.69 -1.62 18.98
CA ASN A 451 -28.80 -0.53 19.36
C ASN A 451 -27.66 -0.28 18.34
N LEU A 452 -27.98 -0.35 17.05
CA LEU A 452 -27.00 -0.32 15.98
C LEU A 452 -26.48 1.10 15.73
N GLN A 453 -25.31 1.40 16.29
CA GLN A 453 -24.59 2.68 16.11
C GLN A 453 -23.26 2.53 15.35
N THR A 454 -22.80 1.29 15.20
CA THR A 454 -21.45 0.96 14.76
C THR A 454 -21.52 -0.03 13.59
N ALA A 455 -20.78 0.25 12.52
CA ALA A 455 -20.45 -0.72 11.49
C ALA A 455 -18.99 -1.15 11.64
N TYR A 456 -18.59 -2.24 10.99
CA TYR A 456 -17.26 -2.80 11.12
C TYR A 456 -16.63 -2.93 9.74
N ARG A 457 -15.53 -2.20 9.52
CA ARG A 457 -14.77 -2.26 8.28
C ARG A 457 -13.67 -3.29 8.39
N ILE A 458 -13.64 -4.23 7.45
CA ILE A 458 -12.60 -5.25 7.35
C ILE A 458 -11.49 -4.76 6.41
N GLY A 459 -10.23 -5.03 6.76
CA GLY A 459 -9.08 -4.86 5.86
C GLY A 459 -8.51 -3.45 5.67
N MET A 460 -8.64 -2.57 6.67
CA MET A 460 -7.84 -1.33 6.75
C MET A 460 -6.33 -1.60 6.90
#